data_AF-A0A0Q6FDB4-F1
#
_entry.id   AF-A0A0Q6FDB4-F1
#
_cell.length_a   1.000
_cell.length_b   1.000
_cell.length_c   1.000
_cell.angle_alpha   90.00
_cell.angle_beta   90.00
_cell.angle_gamma   90.00
#
_symmetry.space_group_name_H-M   'P 1'
#
loop_
_entity.id
_entity.type
_entity.pdbx_description
1 polymer ?
#
loop_
_entity_poly.entity_id
_entity_poly.type
_entity_poly.pdbx_seq_one_letter_code
_entity_poly.pdbx_strand_id
1 'polypeptide(L)' 'MDWYPIEALEAGKLAVLHFKNQDEQRWVGYIHGDGVCHWPENVSGQKPDGWQDLSSLFVALPASAKQIVSAAL' A
#
# COMPACT_ATOMS: atom_id res chain seq x y z
N MET A 1 -14.21 6.79 4.05
CA MET A 1 -13.20 5.92 3.42
C MET A 1 -13.04 4.75 4.35
N ASP A 2 -13.43 3.57 3.89
CA ASP A 2 -13.37 2.35 4.70
C ASP A 2 -12.01 1.67 4.49
N TRP A 3 -11.40 1.24 5.59
CA TRP A 3 -10.18 0.42 5.56
C TRP A 3 -10.57 -1.03 5.35
N TYR A 4 -9.89 -1.70 4.42
CA TYR A 4 -10.05 -3.13 4.20
C TYR A 4 -9.16 -3.91 5.17
N PRO A 5 -9.59 -5.11 5.61
CA PRO A 5 -8.76 -6.00 6.41
C PRO A 5 -7.53 -6.43 5.61
N ILE A 6 -6.37 -6.53 6.27
CA ILE A 6 -5.10 -6.87 5.61
C ILE A 6 -5.12 -8.25 4.95
N GLU A 7 -5.98 -9.16 5.42
CA GLU A 7 -6.22 -10.49 4.83
C GLU A 7 -6.80 -10.43 3.41
N ALA A 8 -7.45 -9.32 3.04
CA ALA A 8 -8.01 -9.11 1.71
C ALA A 8 -7.01 -8.49 0.72
N LEU A 9 -5.81 -8.09 1.18
CA LEU A 9 -4.80 -7.50 0.33
C LEU A 9 -4.09 -8.56 -0.51
N GLU A 10 -4.16 -8.42 -1.83
CA GLU A 10 -3.37 -9.25 -2.74
C GLU A 10 -1.90 -8.79 -2.74
N ALA A 11 -0.98 -9.76 -2.67
CA ALA A 11 0.45 -9.49 -2.69
C ALA A 11 0.88 -8.74 -3.97
N GLY A 12 1.88 -7.85 -3.83
CA GLY A 12 2.41 -7.07 -4.95
C GLY A 12 1.57 -5.87 -5.38
N LYS A 13 0.49 -5.55 -4.64
CA LYS A 13 -0.26 -4.31 -4.84
C LYS A 13 0.31 -3.16 -4.01
N LEU A 14 0.28 -1.96 -4.60
CA LEU A 14 0.54 -0.72 -3.90
C LEU A 14 -0.73 -0.31 -3.13
N ALA A 15 -0.59 -0.10 -1.83
CA ALA A 15 -1.69 0.27 -0.95
C ALA A 15 -1.27 1.35 0.06
N VAL A 16 -2.25 2.09 0.57
CA VAL A 16 -2.06 2.82 1.83
C VAL A 16 -2.25 1.83 2.96
N LEU A 17 -1.31 1.79 3.88
CA LEU A 17 -1.29 0.91 5.05
C LEU A 17 -1.64 1.72 6.30
N HIS A 18 -2.49 1.12 7.13
CA HIS A 18 -2.87 1.64 8.43
C HIS A 18 -2.24 0.81 9.55
N PHE A 19 -1.78 1.49 10.60
CA PHE A 19 -1.19 0.87 11.77
C PHE A 19 -1.81 1.47 13.03
N LYS A 20 -2.50 0.64 13.82
CA LYS A 20 -3.27 0.99 15.02
C LYS A 20 -2.49 1.77 16.09
N ASN A 21 -1.16 1.67 16.10
CA ASN A 21 -0.28 2.28 17.10
C ASN A 21 0.55 3.48 16.59
N GLN A 22 0.32 3.94 15.36
CA GLN A 22 1.07 5.05 14.75
C GLN A 22 0.10 6.22 14.49
N ASP A 23 -0.10 7.07 15.50
CA ASP A 23 -0.95 8.28 15.53
C ASP A 23 -1.31 8.86 14.14
N GLU A 24 -2.37 8.32 13.53
CA GLU A 24 -2.94 8.74 12.23
C GLU A 24 -1.97 8.73 11.03
N GLN A 25 -0.76 8.19 11.17
CA GLN A 25 0.22 8.16 10.09
C GLN A 25 -0.17 7.11 9.06
N ARG A 26 -0.39 7.57 7.83
CA ARG A 26 -0.74 6.76 6.68
C ARG A 26 0.51 6.52 5.85
N TRP A 27 0.86 5.26 5.67
CA TRP A 27 2.08 4.89 4.95
C TRP A 27 1.72 4.30 3.60
N VAL A 28 2.37 4.74 2.53
CA VAL A 28 2.24 4.11 1.22
C VAL A 28 3.27 2.99 1.14
N GLY A 29 2.84 1.78 0.81
CA GLY A 29 3.75 0.63 0.77
C GLY A 29 3.23 -0.53 -0.06
N TYR A 30 4.05 -1.57 -0.12
CA TYR A 30 3.71 -2.86 -0.71
C TYR A 30 3.71 -3.90 0.41
N ILE A 31 2.70 -4.78 0.39
CA ILE A 31 2.65 -5.92 1.30
C ILE A 31 3.05 -7.16 0.51
N HIS A 32 4.09 -7.84 1.00
CA HIS A 32 4.50 -9.12 0.45
C HIS A 32 3.49 -10.20 0.85
N GLY A 33 3.56 -11.37 0.21
CA GLY A 33 2.61 -12.47 0.47
C GLY A 33 2.59 -13.02 1.91
N ASP A 34 3.48 -12.55 2.77
CA ASP A 34 3.51 -12.81 4.21
C ASP A 34 2.62 -11.87 5.04
N GLY A 35 2.03 -10.84 4.41
CA GLY A 35 1.19 -9.85 5.10
C GLY A 35 1.99 -8.81 5.89
N VAL A 36 3.32 -8.77 5.73
CA VAL A 36 4.21 -7.86 6.46
C VAL A 36 4.62 -6.69 5.57
N CYS A 37 4.66 -5.51 6.16
CA CYS A 37 5.19 -4.33 5.50
C CYS A 37 6.72 -4.43 5.48
N HIS A 38 7.34 -4.46 4.31
CA HIS A 38 8.80 -4.48 4.18
C HIS A 38 9.39 -3.07 3.99
N TRP A 39 8.56 -2.12 3.57
CA TRP A 39 8.93 -0.73 3.34
C TRP A 39 7.70 0.18 3.49
N PRO A 40 7.83 1.40 4.04
CA PRO A 40 9.07 2.11 4.40
C PRO A 40 9.75 1.65 5.70
N GLU A 41 11.05 1.98 5.86
CA GLU A 41 11.92 1.51 6.96
C GLU A 41 11.29 1.70 8.35
N ASN A 42 10.60 2.83 8.57
CA ASN A 42 9.97 3.17 9.84
C ASN A 42 8.85 2.21 10.26
N VAL A 43 8.26 1.49 9.31
CA VAL A 43 7.18 0.52 9.53
C VAL A 43 7.54 -0.87 8.99
N SER A 44 8.80 -1.09 8.63
CA SER A 44 9.29 -2.37 8.16
C SER A 44 9.22 -3.43 9.26
N GLY A 45 8.82 -4.66 8.91
CA GLY A 45 8.63 -5.77 9.85
C GLY A 45 7.33 -5.72 10.64
N GLN A 46 6.49 -4.69 10.45
CA GLN A 46 5.19 -4.59 11.11
C GLN A 46 4.06 -5.11 10.23
N LYS A 47 3.02 -5.65 10.87
CA LYS A 47 1.78 -6.07 10.20
C LYS A 47 0.75 -4.92 10.27
N PRO A 48 0.31 -4.36 9.14
CA PRO A 48 -0.77 -3.38 9.12
C PRO A 48 -2.06 -3.99 9.66
N ASP A 49 -2.91 -3.18 10.29
CA ASP A 49 -4.25 -3.61 10.70
C ASP A 49 -5.29 -3.40 9.58
N GLY A 50 -4.96 -2.55 8.61
CA GLY A 50 -5.83 -2.31 7.47
C GLY A 50 -5.09 -1.69 6.29
N TRP A 51 -5.78 -1.67 5.15
CA TRP A 51 -5.24 -1.11 3.92
C TRP A 51 -6.31 -0.43 3.06
N GLN A 52 -5.86 0.40 2.13
CA GLN A 52 -6.69 1.00 1.08
C GLN A 52 -6.02 0.88 -0.28
N ASP A 53 -6.83 0.53 -1.28
CA ASP A 53 -6.37 0.34 -2.65
C ASP A 53 -6.05 1.68 -3.33
N LEU A 54 -4.79 1.83 -3.75
CA LEU A 54 -4.33 3.01 -4.48
C LEU A 54 -4.53 2.90 -6.00
N SER A 55 -4.85 1.72 -6.55
CA SER A 55 -5.09 1.50 -7.99
C SER A 55 -6.14 2.45 -8.54
N SER A 56 -7.17 2.76 -7.74
CA SER A 56 -8.20 3.75 -8.07
C SER A 56 -7.65 5.16 -8.33
N LEU A 57 -6.58 5.58 -7.65
CA LEU A 57 -5.91 6.86 -7.90
C LEU A 57 -5.15 6.86 -9.23
N PHE A 58 -4.63 5.70 -9.64
CA PHE A 58 -3.95 5.55 -10.94
C PHE A 58 -4.92 5.42 -12.11
N VAL A 59 -6.19 5.04 -11.88
CA VAL A 59 -7.20 4.99 -12.95
C VAL A 59 -7.38 6.37 -13.59
N ALA A 60 -7.36 7.44 -12.79
CA ALA A 60 -7.52 8.81 -13.25
C ALA A 60 -6.25 9.41 -13.88
N LEU A 61 -5.10 8.74 -13.80
CA LEU A 61 -3.86 9.26 -14.37
C LEU A 61 -3.84 9.12 -15.90
N PRO A 62 -3.39 10.15 -16.62
CA PRO A 62 -3.17 10.06 -18.05
C PRO A 62 -2.17 8.95 -18.39
N ALA A 63 -2.32 8.32 -19.56
CA ALA A 63 -1.50 7.18 -19.97
C ALA A 63 0.02 7.46 -19.94
N SER A 64 0.41 8.70 -20.19
CA SER A 64 1.80 9.17 -20.09
C SER A 64 2.39 9.05 -18.68
N ALA A 65 1.58 9.19 -17.63
CA ALA A 65 2.02 9.03 -16.24
C ALA A 65 2.12 7.55 -15.82
N LYS A 66 1.30 6.67 -16.41
CA LYS A 66 1.36 5.21 -16.16
C LYS A 66 2.66 4.58 -16.65
N GLN A 67 3.24 5.13 -17.72
CA GLN A 67 4.43 4.59 -18.36
C GLN A 67 5.72 4.74 -17.52
N ILE A 68 5.77 5.74 -16.64
CA ILE A 68 6.91 5.97 -15.73
C ILE A 68 6.95 4.90 -14.62
N VAL A 69 5.80 4.42 -14.18
CA VAL A 69 5.69 3.46 -13.06
C VAL A 69 6.15 2.06 -13.47
N SER A 70 5.90 1.64 -14.71
CA SER A 70 6.37 0.34 -15.23
C SER A 70 7.86 0.25 -15.52
N ALA A 71 8.56 1.39 -15.64
CA ALA A 71 10.01 1.41 -15.90
C ALA A 71 10.86 1.41 -14.61
N ALA A 72 10.21 1.58 -13.44
CA ALA A 72 10.87 1.63 -12.13
C ALA A 72 10.68 0.35 -11.30
N LEU A 73 10.07 -0.69 -11.86
CA LEU A 73 9.90 -2.01 -11.24
C LEU A 73 10.93 -3.01 -11.76
#